data_AF-A0A352C3A6-F1
#
_entry.id   AF-A0A352C3A6-F1
#
_cell.length_a   1.000
_cell.length_b   1.000
_cell.length_c   1.000
_cell.angle_alpha   90.00
_cell.angle_beta   90.00
_cell.angle_gamma   90.00
#
_symmetry.space_group_name_H-M   'P 1'
#
loop_
_entity.id
_entity.type
_entity.pdbx_description
1 polymer ?
#
loop_
_entity_poly.entity_id
_entity_poly.type
_entity_poly.pdbx_seq_one_letter_code
_entity_poly.pdbx_strand_id
1 'polypeptide(L)'
;TDRFSVYNAGIGGGKQPLQYLKLIYLDLLGFKPDIVINIDGYNEISMSLTENLLLDNPPIFPRAFSAYVDSNGSLLRSCTVTSDQNINKDSYLPIIQTLYYVYARRCWDNLQKITKPWWSGMLPVGSIDDYAHKTANIWSTSSNKINNFLSSKNILYLHVIQPNQYVENSKPFSEDERLYYLDNALYGNITKKYYPLLSINYLEARDVFDARNIFKNERRTVYRDNCCHLNALGNEILLSEIFEKFSDKFKSKLSEK
;
A
#
# COMPACT_ATOMS: atom_id res chain seq x y z
N THR A 1 16.66 8.16 -17.52
CA THR A 1 17.80 9.05 -17.77
C THR A 1 18.81 8.26 -18.56
N ASP A 2 19.86 8.88 -19.10
CA ASP A 2 20.91 8.12 -19.82
C ASP A 2 21.74 7.23 -18.89
N ARG A 3 21.58 7.39 -17.56
CA ARG A 3 22.35 6.68 -16.53
C ARG A 3 21.57 5.54 -15.85
N PHE A 4 20.25 5.66 -15.73
CA PHE A 4 19.41 4.64 -15.10
C PHE A 4 17.95 4.73 -15.57
N SER A 5 17.24 3.62 -15.42
CA SER A 5 15.80 3.49 -15.66
C SER A 5 15.09 3.08 -14.38
N VAL A 6 13.89 3.59 -14.16
CA VAL A 6 13.05 3.26 -12.99
C VAL A 6 11.78 2.60 -13.49
N TYR A 7 11.43 1.47 -12.89
CA TYR A 7 10.22 0.72 -13.20
C TYR A 7 9.34 0.64 -11.96
N ASN A 8 8.08 1.04 -12.09
CA ASN A 8 7.12 0.88 -11.01
C ASN A 8 6.55 -0.54 -11.02
N ALA A 9 6.91 -1.33 -10.01
CA ALA A 9 6.36 -2.66 -9.75
C ALA A 9 5.40 -2.69 -8.54
N GLY A 10 5.04 -1.53 -8.00
CA GLY A 10 4.17 -1.39 -6.84
C GLY A 10 2.73 -1.82 -7.14
N ILE A 11 2.07 -2.37 -6.12
CA ILE A 11 0.65 -2.75 -6.17
C ILE A 11 -0.11 -1.75 -5.31
N GLY A 12 -1.03 -0.98 -5.91
CA GLY A 12 -1.85 -0.02 -5.17
C GLY A 12 -2.69 -0.71 -4.09
N GLY A 13 -2.59 -0.24 -2.84
CA GLY A 13 -3.22 -0.89 -1.69
C GLY A 13 -2.70 -2.31 -1.41
N GLY A 14 -1.59 -2.71 -2.02
CA GLY A 14 -0.97 -4.00 -1.85
C GLY A 14 -0.31 -4.15 -0.49
N LYS A 15 -0.27 -5.39 -0.01
CA LYS A 15 0.39 -5.80 1.23
C LYS A 15 1.02 -7.18 1.04
N GLN A 16 1.94 -7.57 1.92
CA GLN A 16 2.58 -8.88 1.83
C GLN A 16 1.52 -10.01 1.95
N PRO A 17 1.72 -11.13 1.23
CA PRO A 17 2.87 -11.50 0.39
C PRO A 17 2.79 -11.03 -1.07
N LEU A 18 1.90 -10.08 -1.43
CA LEU A 18 1.67 -9.71 -2.84
C LEU A 18 2.91 -9.12 -3.51
N GLN A 19 3.75 -8.34 -2.80
CA GLN A 19 4.99 -7.84 -3.40
C GLN A 19 5.96 -8.99 -3.71
N TYR A 20 6.06 -10.00 -2.85
CA TYR A 20 6.91 -11.18 -3.12
C TYR A 20 6.42 -11.96 -4.35
N LEU A 21 5.10 -12.19 -4.46
CA LEU A 21 4.53 -12.86 -5.63
C LEU A 21 4.76 -12.06 -6.93
N LYS A 22 4.64 -10.73 -6.87
CA LYS A 22 4.94 -9.85 -8.01
C LYS A 22 6.39 -9.97 -8.45
N LEU A 23 7.32 -10.08 -7.51
CA LEU A 23 8.73 -10.23 -7.81
C LEU A 23 9.02 -11.58 -8.50
N ILE A 24 8.43 -12.67 -8.03
CA ILE A 24 8.54 -13.98 -8.69
C ILE A 24 7.99 -13.90 -10.12
N TYR A 25 6.83 -13.26 -10.31
CA TYR A 25 6.24 -13.07 -11.63
C TYR A 25 7.17 -12.29 -12.57
N LEU A 26 7.80 -11.21 -12.10
CA LEU A 26 8.75 -10.42 -12.90
C LEU A 26 10.01 -11.24 -13.26
N ASP A 27 10.52 -12.05 -12.34
CA ASP A 27 11.65 -12.95 -12.59
C ASP A 27 11.32 -14.00 -13.68
N LEU A 28 10.12 -14.57 -13.64
CA LEU A 28 9.63 -15.50 -14.67
C LEU A 28 9.53 -14.85 -16.06
N LEU A 29 9.28 -13.53 -16.12
CA LEU A 29 9.32 -12.75 -17.36
C LEU A 29 10.75 -12.40 -17.81
N GLY A 30 11.77 -12.78 -17.05
CA GLY A 30 13.17 -12.47 -17.32
C GLY A 30 13.58 -11.04 -16.93
N PHE A 31 12.77 -10.33 -16.12
CA PHE A 31 13.12 -8.99 -15.65
C PHE A 31 14.24 -9.07 -14.59
N LYS A 32 15.38 -8.44 -14.89
CA LYS A 32 16.59 -8.47 -14.05
C LYS A 32 17.01 -7.05 -13.65
N PRO A 33 16.46 -6.49 -12.55
CA PRO A 33 16.86 -5.18 -12.06
C PRO A 33 18.21 -5.23 -11.33
N ASP A 34 18.93 -4.11 -11.32
CA ASP A 34 20.15 -3.96 -10.50
C ASP A 34 19.84 -3.75 -9.01
N ILE A 35 18.73 -3.05 -8.74
CA ILE A 35 18.26 -2.69 -7.39
C ILE A 35 16.74 -2.86 -7.33
N VAL A 36 16.24 -3.45 -6.24
CA VAL A 36 14.82 -3.48 -5.87
C VAL A 36 14.63 -2.67 -4.60
N ILE A 37 13.74 -1.69 -4.66
CA ILE A 37 13.34 -0.87 -3.50
C ILE A 37 11.92 -1.28 -3.11
N ASN A 38 11.76 -1.84 -1.92
CA ASN A 38 10.45 -2.16 -1.35
C ASN A 38 10.10 -1.13 -0.28
N ILE A 39 9.11 -0.28 -0.59
CA ILE A 39 8.55 0.70 0.33
C ILE A 39 7.22 0.12 0.84
N ASP A 40 7.19 -0.32 2.08
CA ASP A 40 6.01 -0.95 2.68
C ASP A 40 5.72 -0.43 4.10
N GLY A 41 4.69 -1.00 4.72
CA GLY A 41 4.32 -0.69 6.10
C GLY A 41 2.83 -0.44 6.25
N TYR A 42 2.34 0.73 5.84
CA TYR A 42 1.00 1.20 6.23
C TYR A 42 -0.10 0.21 5.85
N ASN A 43 -0.07 -0.29 4.61
CA ASN A 43 -1.06 -1.25 4.13
C ASN A 43 -1.02 -2.58 4.90
N GLU A 44 0.14 -2.97 5.43
CA GLU A 44 0.28 -4.21 6.21
C GLU A 44 -0.62 -4.14 7.43
N ILE A 45 -0.54 -3.05 8.20
CA ILE A 45 -1.31 -2.91 9.44
C ILE A 45 -2.69 -2.34 9.16
N SER A 46 -2.76 -1.13 8.63
CA SER A 46 -3.99 -0.34 8.60
C SER A 46 -5.05 -1.04 7.78
N MET A 47 -4.72 -1.48 6.57
CA MET A 47 -5.70 -2.12 5.68
C MET A 47 -6.03 -3.56 6.10
N SER A 48 -5.07 -4.33 6.62
CA SER A 48 -5.37 -5.68 7.11
C SER A 48 -6.33 -5.67 8.30
N LEU A 49 -6.13 -4.76 9.26
CA LEU A 49 -6.92 -4.74 10.50
C LEU A 49 -8.25 -4.00 10.35
N THR A 50 -8.37 -3.06 9.42
CA THR A 50 -9.62 -2.29 9.25
C THR A 50 -10.48 -2.78 8.10
N GLU A 51 -9.98 -3.65 7.22
CA GLU A 51 -10.77 -4.16 6.10
C GLU A 51 -10.78 -5.68 6.06
N ASN A 52 -9.62 -6.34 6.09
CA ASN A 52 -9.62 -7.80 6.05
C ASN A 52 -10.26 -8.39 7.31
N LEU A 53 -9.90 -7.88 8.49
CA LEU A 53 -10.49 -8.35 9.75
C LEU A 53 -12.00 -8.10 9.81
N LEU A 54 -12.50 -6.95 9.34
CA LEU A 54 -13.95 -6.67 9.31
C LEU A 54 -14.73 -7.63 8.39
N LEU A 55 -14.05 -8.18 7.38
CA LEU A 55 -14.61 -9.13 6.43
C LEU A 55 -14.28 -10.59 6.75
N ASP A 56 -13.71 -10.86 7.92
CA ASP A 56 -13.16 -12.16 8.31
C ASP A 56 -12.25 -12.80 7.23
N ASN A 57 -11.53 -11.96 6.47
CA ASN A 57 -10.52 -12.44 5.55
C ASN A 57 -9.27 -12.85 6.36
N PRO A 58 -8.62 -13.98 6.03
CA PRO A 58 -7.31 -14.29 6.57
C PRO A 58 -6.31 -13.15 6.33
N PRO A 59 -5.37 -12.91 7.27
CA PRO A 59 -4.40 -11.81 7.15
C PRO A 59 -3.46 -11.97 5.96
N ILE A 60 -3.31 -13.18 5.42
CA ILE A 60 -2.49 -13.45 4.24
C ILE A 60 -3.17 -13.07 2.92
N PHE A 61 -4.51 -12.92 2.91
CA PHE A 61 -5.26 -12.62 1.68
C PHE A 61 -5.04 -11.16 1.24
N PRO A 62 -5.23 -10.83 -0.04
CA PRO A 62 -5.28 -9.45 -0.49
C PRO A 62 -6.22 -8.58 0.35
N ARG A 63 -5.97 -7.27 0.37
CA ARG A 63 -6.89 -6.30 0.97
C ARG A 63 -8.30 -6.48 0.40
N ALA A 64 -9.31 -6.46 1.26
CA ALA A 64 -10.73 -6.57 0.93
C ALA A 64 -11.07 -7.73 -0.04
N PHE A 65 -10.31 -8.83 0.01
CA PHE A 65 -10.42 -9.94 -0.95
C PHE A 65 -11.86 -10.42 -1.14
N SER A 66 -12.56 -10.70 -0.04
CA SER A 66 -13.92 -11.22 -0.11
C SER A 66 -14.92 -10.26 -0.75
N ALA A 67 -14.81 -8.97 -0.46
CA ALA A 67 -15.63 -7.94 -1.08
C ALA A 67 -15.31 -7.80 -2.58
N TYR A 68 -14.04 -7.89 -2.98
CA TYR A 68 -13.68 -7.88 -4.40
C TYR A 68 -14.20 -9.12 -5.15
N VAL A 69 -14.19 -10.30 -4.54
CA VAL A 69 -14.79 -11.49 -5.15
C VAL A 69 -16.31 -11.38 -5.23
N ASP A 70 -16.97 -10.90 -4.18
CA ASP A 70 -18.43 -10.77 -4.12
C ASP A 70 -18.99 -9.73 -5.11
N SER A 71 -18.32 -8.57 -5.20
CA SER A 71 -18.64 -7.53 -6.19
C SER A 71 -18.48 -8.02 -7.64
N ASN A 72 -17.60 -8.99 -7.90
CA ASN A 72 -17.48 -9.68 -9.18
C ASN A 72 -18.49 -10.82 -9.35
N GLY A 73 -19.14 -11.28 -8.28
CA GLY A 73 -19.77 -12.59 -8.18
C GLY A 73 -21.26 -12.66 -8.51
N SER A 74 -22.15 -11.77 -8.02
CA SER A 74 -23.57 -12.19 -8.00
C SER A 74 -24.73 -11.19 -8.17
N LEU A 75 -24.61 -9.87 -8.03
CA LEU A 75 -25.78 -8.96 -8.24
C LEU A 75 -25.45 -7.63 -8.95
N LEU A 76 -24.16 -7.36 -9.11
CA LEU A 76 -23.63 -6.05 -9.47
C LEU A 76 -23.23 -5.92 -10.95
N ARG A 77 -23.21 -7.04 -11.68
CA ARG A 77 -22.92 -7.09 -13.12
C ARG A 77 -24.02 -6.41 -13.97
N SER A 78 -25.24 -6.27 -13.44
CA SER A 78 -26.38 -5.69 -14.17
C SER A 78 -26.23 -4.17 -14.38
N CYS A 79 -25.72 -3.45 -13.38
CA CYS A 79 -25.52 -2.00 -13.52
C CYS A 79 -24.20 -1.65 -14.21
N THR A 80 -23.14 -2.47 -14.09
CA THR A 80 -21.85 -2.20 -14.74
C THR A 80 -21.96 -2.23 -16.26
N VAL A 81 -22.63 -3.23 -16.84
CA VAL A 81 -22.85 -3.30 -18.29
C VAL A 81 -23.59 -2.07 -18.81
N THR A 82 -24.64 -1.65 -18.09
CA THR A 82 -25.41 -0.45 -18.46
C THR A 82 -24.59 0.83 -18.30
N SER A 83 -23.77 0.91 -17.24
CA SER A 83 -22.85 2.03 -17.00
C SER A 83 -21.80 2.14 -18.11
N ASP A 84 -21.15 1.04 -18.48
CA ASP A 84 -20.12 1.00 -19.53
C ASP A 84 -20.72 1.37 -20.90
N GLN A 85 -21.93 0.87 -21.20
CA GLN A 85 -22.65 1.26 -22.42
C GLN A 85 -23.01 2.74 -22.45
N ASN A 86 -23.39 3.33 -21.31
CA ASN A 86 -23.78 4.75 -21.24
C ASN A 86 -22.56 5.68 -21.31
N ILE A 87 -21.45 5.32 -20.67
CA ILE A 87 -20.20 6.10 -20.73
C ILE A 87 -19.60 6.10 -22.14
N ASN A 88 -19.74 4.98 -22.87
CA ASN A 88 -19.24 4.85 -24.24
C ASN A 88 -20.16 5.49 -25.31
N LYS A 89 -21.32 6.05 -24.93
CA LYS A 89 -22.20 6.77 -25.86
C LYS A 89 -21.91 8.27 -25.77
N ASP A 90 -21.48 8.85 -26.88
CA ASP A 90 -21.40 10.30 -27.01
C ASP A 90 -22.80 10.90 -27.13
N SER A 91 -23.04 11.98 -26.38
CA SER A 91 -24.25 12.80 -26.49
C SER A 91 -23.85 14.27 -26.66
N TYR A 92 -24.42 14.92 -27.68
CA TYR A 92 -24.28 16.37 -27.88
C TYR A 92 -25.04 17.22 -26.85
N LEU A 93 -25.89 16.58 -26.02
CA LEU A 93 -26.63 17.23 -24.94
C LEU A 93 -25.92 16.99 -23.60
N PRO A 94 -25.36 18.04 -22.94
CA PRO A 94 -24.60 17.89 -21.70
C PRO A 94 -25.38 17.21 -20.57
N ILE A 95 -26.69 17.45 -20.48
CA ILE A 95 -27.53 16.87 -19.43
C ILE A 95 -27.61 15.35 -19.50
N ILE A 96 -27.58 14.77 -20.71
CA ILE A 96 -27.58 13.32 -20.89
C ILE A 96 -26.25 12.75 -20.39
N GLN A 97 -25.12 13.40 -20.68
CA GLN A 97 -23.81 13.00 -20.18
C GLN A 97 -23.75 13.07 -18.64
N THR A 98 -24.34 14.10 -18.03
CA THR A 98 -24.45 14.21 -16.57
C THR A 98 -25.30 13.08 -15.99
N LEU A 99 -26.42 12.71 -16.61
CA LEU A 99 -27.24 11.58 -16.16
C LEU A 99 -26.50 10.25 -16.26
N TYR A 100 -25.74 10.02 -17.34
CA TYR A 100 -24.87 8.86 -17.47
C TYR A 100 -23.81 8.82 -16.37
N TYR A 101 -23.15 9.95 -16.10
CA TYR A 101 -22.19 10.07 -15.01
C TYR A 101 -22.82 9.79 -13.63
N VAL A 102 -24.00 10.35 -13.33
CA VAL A 102 -24.71 10.13 -12.06
C VAL A 102 -25.11 8.67 -11.91
N TYR A 103 -25.60 8.03 -12.98
CA TYR A 103 -25.93 6.60 -12.98
C TYR A 103 -24.69 5.74 -12.72
N ALA A 104 -23.62 6.00 -13.47
CA ALA A 104 -22.34 5.31 -13.30
C ALA A 104 -21.81 5.48 -11.88
N ARG A 105 -21.86 6.69 -11.33
CA ARG A 105 -21.43 6.98 -9.97
C ARG A 105 -22.25 6.22 -8.93
N ARG A 106 -23.58 6.19 -9.05
CA ARG A 106 -24.45 5.42 -8.16
C ARG A 106 -24.21 3.92 -8.24
N CYS A 107 -23.98 3.40 -9.45
CA CYS A 107 -23.60 2.00 -9.63
C CYS A 107 -22.27 1.73 -8.93
N TRP A 108 -21.27 2.59 -9.11
CA TRP A 108 -19.96 2.50 -8.46
C TRP A 108 -20.05 2.59 -6.93
N ASP A 109 -20.79 3.54 -6.39
CA ASP A 109 -20.98 3.69 -4.95
C ASP A 109 -21.69 2.45 -4.34
N ASN A 110 -22.60 1.81 -5.07
CA ASN A 110 -23.22 0.55 -4.64
C ASN A 110 -22.28 -0.66 -4.76
N LEU A 111 -21.43 -0.71 -5.79
CA LEU A 111 -20.35 -1.71 -5.96
C LEU A 111 -19.32 -1.62 -4.85
N GLN A 112 -19.03 -0.40 -4.40
CA GLN A 112 -18.04 -0.15 -3.36
C GLN A 112 -18.57 -0.41 -1.94
N LYS A 113 -19.86 -0.73 -1.77
CA LYS A 113 -20.35 -1.18 -0.47
C LYS A 113 -19.68 -2.51 -0.16
N ILE A 114 -18.70 -2.46 0.71
CA ILE A 114 -18.00 -3.62 1.23
C ILE A 114 -19.01 -4.41 2.09
N THR A 115 -19.72 -5.34 1.47
CA THR A 115 -20.55 -6.30 2.18
C THR A 115 -19.70 -7.51 2.54
N LYS A 116 -19.87 -7.99 3.78
CA LYS A 116 -19.28 -9.26 4.21
C LYS A 116 -20.08 -10.39 3.55
N PRO A 117 -19.52 -11.14 2.59
CA PRO A 117 -20.28 -12.17 1.92
C PRO A 117 -20.53 -13.37 2.85
N TRP A 118 -21.59 -14.13 2.61
CA TRP A 118 -22.00 -15.26 3.46
C TRP A 118 -20.93 -16.35 3.62
N TRP A 119 -20.02 -16.47 2.65
CA TRP A 119 -18.92 -17.43 2.64
C TRP A 119 -17.64 -16.91 3.32
N SER A 120 -17.58 -15.63 3.65
CA SER A 120 -16.45 -15.09 4.43
C SER A 120 -16.56 -15.48 5.91
N GLY A 121 -15.43 -15.76 6.55
CA GLY A 121 -15.40 -16.20 7.96
C GLY A 121 -15.51 -17.71 8.19
N MET A 122 -15.36 -18.54 7.15
CA MET A 122 -15.22 -20.00 7.32
C MET A 122 -13.95 -20.41 8.09
N LEU A 123 -13.01 -19.47 8.30
CA LEU A 123 -11.81 -19.65 9.12
C LEU A 123 -11.82 -18.64 10.28
N PRO A 124 -11.59 -19.07 11.53
CA PRO A 124 -11.52 -18.15 12.67
C PRO A 124 -10.30 -17.22 12.55
N VAL A 125 -10.56 -15.92 12.56
CA VAL A 125 -9.52 -14.87 12.44
C VAL A 125 -8.85 -14.50 13.77
N GLY A 126 -9.49 -14.82 14.91
CA GLY A 126 -8.97 -14.58 16.26
C GLY A 126 -9.21 -13.16 16.77
N SER A 127 -8.55 -12.79 17.87
CA SER A 127 -8.61 -11.41 18.39
C SER A 127 -7.88 -10.44 17.46
N ILE A 128 -8.19 -9.14 17.55
CA ILE A 128 -7.47 -8.11 16.79
C ILE A 128 -5.97 -8.10 17.10
N ASP A 129 -5.58 -8.36 18.36
CA ASP A 129 -4.17 -8.42 18.75
C ASP A 129 -3.48 -9.63 18.11
N ASP A 130 -4.09 -10.82 18.14
CA ASP A 130 -3.53 -12.01 17.46
C ASP A 130 -3.42 -11.79 15.95
N TYR A 131 -4.44 -11.17 15.36
CA TYR A 131 -4.49 -10.83 13.94
C TYR A 131 -3.37 -9.85 13.56
N ALA A 132 -3.10 -8.85 14.39
CA ALA A 132 -2.01 -7.90 14.21
C ALA A 132 -0.64 -8.59 14.20
N HIS A 133 -0.40 -9.50 15.16
CA HIS A 133 0.86 -10.24 15.24
C HIS A 133 1.03 -11.19 14.05
N LYS A 134 -0.05 -11.89 13.62
CA LYS A 134 -0.03 -12.71 12.40
C LYS A 134 0.31 -11.87 11.17
N THR A 135 -0.27 -10.69 11.06
CA THR A 135 -0.03 -9.74 9.97
C THR A 135 1.44 -9.29 9.94
N ALA A 136 1.99 -8.88 11.10
CA ALA A 136 3.39 -8.50 11.21
C ALA A 136 4.35 -9.67 10.88
N ASN A 137 4.00 -10.89 11.29
CA ASN A 137 4.79 -12.09 10.96
C ASN A 137 4.75 -12.44 9.47
N ILE A 138 3.60 -12.27 8.80
CA ILE A 138 3.49 -12.43 7.34
C ILE A 138 4.37 -11.40 6.65
N TRP A 139 4.34 -10.14 7.10
CA TRP A 139 5.18 -9.08 6.56
C TRP A 139 6.68 -9.40 6.68
N SER A 140 7.17 -9.72 7.87
CA SER A 140 8.59 -10.02 8.08
C SER A 140 9.03 -11.28 7.32
N THR A 141 8.24 -12.35 7.38
CA THR A 141 8.51 -13.59 6.65
C THR A 141 8.58 -13.34 5.14
N SER A 142 7.65 -12.58 4.58
CA SER A 142 7.63 -12.28 3.13
C SER A 142 8.80 -11.40 2.72
N SER A 143 9.14 -10.41 3.55
CA SER A 143 10.28 -9.52 3.33
C SER A 143 11.62 -10.27 3.36
N ASN A 144 11.77 -11.22 4.29
CA ASN A 144 12.95 -12.09 4.35
C ASN A 144 13.01 -13.04 3.15
N LYS A 145 11.86 -13.54 2.67
CA LYS A 145 11.80 -14.31 1.42
C LYS A 145 12.18 -13.48 0.19
N ILE A 146 11.79 -12.21 0.13
CA ILE A 146 12.24 -11.28 -0.91
C ILE A 146 13.76 -11.11 -0.84
N ASN A 147 14.31 -10.82 0.34
CA ASN A 147 15.74 -10.67 0.55
C ASN A 147 16.53 -11.91 0.09
N ASN A 148 16.10 -13.10 0.52
CA ASN A 148 16.76 -14.36 0.17
C ASN A 148 16.64 -14.66 -1.34
N PHE A 149 15.49 -14.39 -1.94
CA PHE A 149 15.29 -14.55 -3.38
C PHE A 149 16.19 -13.63 -4.21
N LEU A 150 16.32 -12.35 -3.83
CA LEU A 150 17.14 -11.37 -4.54
C LEU A 150 18.64 -11.60 -4.32
N SER A 151 19.03 -11.95 -3.09
CA SER A 151 20.43 -12.25 -2.75
C SER A 151 20.96 -13.43 -3.56
N SER A 152 20.15 -14.47 -3.80
CA SER A 152 20.52 -15.61 -4.66
C SER A 152 20.83 -15.22 -6.12
N LYS A 153 20.40 -14.03 -6.55
CA LYS A 153 20.58 -13.49 -7.90
C LYS A 153 21.55 -12.31 -7.95
N ASN A 154 22.23 -12.01 -6.83
CA ASN A 154 23.10 -10.83 -6.70
C ASN A 154 22.38 -9.50 -7.03
N ILE A 155 21.08 -9.43 -6.73
CA ILE A 155 20.27 -8.21 -6.88
C ILE A 155 20.20 -7.51 -5.53
N LEU A 156 20.47 -6.20 -5.52
CA LEU A 156 20.41 -5.43 -4.29
C LEU A 156 18.96 -5.23 -3.83
N TYR A 157 18.70 -5.53 -2.56
CA TYR A 157 17.40 -5.34 -1.93
C TYR A 157 17.46 -4.22 -0.89
N LEU A 158 16.70 -3.14 -1.12
CA LEU A 158 16.53 -2.03 -0.18
C LEU A 158 15.12 -2.11 0.41
N HIS A 159 15.03 -2.29 1.74
CA HIS A 159 13.74 -2.31 2.45
C HIS A 159 13.52 -0.97 3.15
N VAL A 160 12.39 -0.33 2.90
CA VAL A 160 12.03 0.95 3.54
C VAL A 160 10.66 0.84 4.20
N ILE A 161 10.60 1.09 5.51
CA ILE A 161 9.32 1.26 6.21
C ILE A 161 8.86 2.70 6.02
N GLN A 162 7.70 2.90 5.40
CA GLN A 162 7.22 4.22 5.02
C GLN A 162 6.87 5.12 6.22
N PRO A 163 6.97 6.46 6.07
CA PRO A 163 6.44 7.40 7.04
C PRO A 163 4.92 7.30 7.18
N ASN A 164 4.43 7.66 8.37
CA ASN A 164 3.00 7.72 8.63
C ASN A 164 2.67 8.76 9.70
N GLN A 165 1.61 9.55 9.47
CA GLN A 165 1.18 10.65 10.34
C GLN A 165 0.58 10.22 11.69
N TYR A 166 0.27 8.94 11.86
CA TYR A 166 -0.24 8.39 13.12
C TYR A 166 0.85 7.81 14.02
N VAL A 167 2.10 7.81 13.55
CA VAL A 167 3.26 7.49 14.40
C VAL A 167 3.47 8.66 15.37
N GLU A 168 3.57 8.32 16.66
CA GLU A 168 3.76 9.33 17.69
C GLU A 168 5.06 10.10 17.49
N ASN A 169 4.98 11.44 17.58
CA ASN A 169 6.10 12.35 17.37
C ASN A 169 6.81 12.21 16.00
N SER A 170 6.12 11.70 14.97
CA SER A 170 6.70 11.53 13.63
C SER A 170 7.10 12.85 12.99
N LYS A 171 6.39 13.94 13.32
CA LYS A 171 6.68 15.32 12.89
C LYS A 171 5.95 16.38 13.71
N PRO A 172 6.42 17.64 13.70
CA PRO A 172 5.62 18.79 14.09
C PRO A 172 4.63 19.12 12.96
N PHE A 173 3.37 18.68 13.12
CA PHE A 173 2.34 18.88 12.10
C PHE A 173 2.09 20.37 11.79
N SER A 174 1.76 20.67 10.53
CA SER A 174 1.29 21.99 10.13
C SER A 174 -0.15 22.24 10.65
N GLU A 175 -0.66 23.45 10.45
CA GLU A 175 -2.07 23.75 10.78
C GLU A 175 -3.03 22.92 9.93
N ASP A 176 -2.82 22.85 8.62
CA ASP A 176 -3.64 22.05 7.71
C ASP A 176 -3.66 20.56 8.09
N GLU A 177 -2.50 19.99 8.40
CA GLU A 177 -2.42 18.58 8.79
C GLU A 177 -3.21 18.31 10.07
N ARG A 178 -3.08 19.18 11.08
CA ARG A 178 -3.85 19.07 12.33
C ARG A 178 -5.36 19.13 12.08
N LEU A 179 -5.80 20.01 11.19
CA LEU A 179 -7.22 20.23 10.93
C LEU A 179 -7.84 19.12 10.06
N TYR A 180 -7.11 18.64 9.05
CA TYR A 180 -7.71 17.82 7.99
C TYR A 180 -7.16 16.40 7.90
N TYR A 181 -5.94 16.13 8.36
CA TYR A 181 -5.23 14.88 8.05
C TYR A 181 -4.96 14.01 9.28
N LEU A 182 -5.17 14.51 10.50
CA LEU A 182 -4.96 13.70 11.72
C LEU A 182 -6.22 12.99 12.25
N ASP A 183 -7.39 13.26 11.67
CA ASP A 183 -8.63 12.60 12.11
C ASP A 183 -9.04 11.48 11.14
N ASN A 184 -8.73 10.24 11.55
CA ASN A 184 -9.25 9.05 10.91
C ASN A 184 -9.53 7.97 11.95
N ALA A 185 -10.78 7.88 12.39
CA ALA A 185 -11.19 6.94 13.43
C ALA A 185 -10.95 5.46 13.07
N LEU A 186 -11.02 5.11 11.78
CA LEU A 186 -10.82 3.74 11.30
C LEU A 186 -9.33 3.40 11.25
N TYR A 187 -8.55 4.14 10.45
CA TYR A 187 -7.15 3.80 10.22
C TYR A 187 -6.21 4.35 11.28
N GLY A 188 -6.45 5.55 11.80
CA GLY A 188 -5.50 6.27 12.65
C GLY A 188 -5.20 5.57 13.97
N ASN A 189 -6.23 5.15 14.70
CA ASN A 189 -6.09 4.45 15.98
C ASN A 189 -5.39 3.09 15.84
N ILE A 190 -5.77 2.34 14.81
CA ILE A 190 -5.17 1.04 14.48
C ILE A 190 -3.70 1.20 14.11
N THR A 191 -3.39 2.17 13.25
CA THR A 191 -2.01 2.45 12.83
C THR A 191 -1.18 2.85 14.03
N LYS A 192 -1.64 3.80 14.85
CA LYS A 192 -0.94 4.25 16.06
C LYS A 192 -0.60 3.09 16.99
N LYS A 193 -1.53 2.15 17.21
CA LYS A 193 -1.35 1.01 18.12
C LYS A 193 -0.43 -0.07 17.54
N TYR A 194 -0.60 -0.45 16.28
CA TYR A 194 0.00 -1.68 15.74
C TYR A 194 1.14 -1.46 14.75
N TYR A 195 1.34 -0.25 14.24
CA TYR A 195 2.48 0.06 13.36
C TYR A 195 3.87 -0.20 13.98
N PRO A 196 4.06 -0.05 15.30
CA PRO A 196 5.30 -0.47 15.96
C PRO A 196 5.62 -1.97 15.86
N LEU A 197 4.64 -2.84 15.60
CA LEU A 197 4.87 -4.28 15.39
C LEU A 197 5.74 -4.55 14.15
N LEU A 198 5.74 -3.64 13.18
CA LEU A 198 6.64 -3.69 12.03
C LEU A 198 8.02 -3.21 12.49
N SER A 199 8.79 -4.13 13.06
CA SER A 199 10.14 -3.87 13.56
C SER A 199 11.17 -4.36 12.56
N ILE A 200 12.13 -3.50 12.25
CA ILE A 200 13.29 -3.82 11.41
C ILE A 200 14.14 -4.95 12.00
N ASN A 201 14.06 -5.20 13.31
CA ASN A 201 14.80 -6.27 13.98
C ASN A 201 14.35 -7.68 13.55
N TYR A 202 13.17 -7.80 12.93
CA TYR A 202 12.69 -9.07 12.37
C TYR A 202 13.06 -9.25 10.89
N LEU A 203 13.78 -8.30 10.30
CA LEU A 203 14.21 -8.35 8.92
C LEU A 203 15.65 -8.88 8.83
N GLU A 204 15.87 -9.85 7.93
CA GLU A 204 17.19 -10.41 7.60
C GLU A 204 17.95 -9.55 6.58
N ALA A 205 17.25 -8.64 5.90
CA ALA A 205 17.85 -7.73 4.94
C ALA A 205 18.89 -6.84 5.64
N ARG A 206 20.05 -6.66 5.00
CA ARG A 206 21.12 -5.80 5.53
C ARG A 206 20.82 -4.32 5.31
N ASP A 207 20.20 -4.01 4.17
CA ASP A 207 19.97 -2.65 3.71
C ASP A 207 18.52 -2.24 4.01
N VAL A 208 18.27 -1.94 5.29
CA VAL A 208 16.95 -1.55 5.81
C VAL A 208 16.96 -0.10 6.28
N PHE A 209 15.87 0.61 6.00
CA PHE A 209 15.64 1.98 6.47
C PHE A 209 14.26 2.12 7.09
N ASP A 210 14.23 2.50 8.37
CA ASP A 210 13.01 2.91 9.04
C ASP A 210 12.78 4.41 8.80
N ALA A 211 11.93 4.72 7.81
CA ALA A 211 11.64 6.10 7.44
C ALA A 211 10.47 6.70 8.22
N ARG A 212 10.01 6.08 9.32
CA ARG A 212 8.85 6.55 10.09
C ARG A 212 9.00 7.97 10.65
N ASN A 213 10.25 8.38 10.92
CA ASN A 213 10.58 9.64 11.57
C ASN A 213 11.36 10.62 10.67
N ILE A 214 11.36 10.45 9.35
CA ILE A 214 12.08 11.36 8.43
C ILE A 214 11.55 12.80 8.51
N PHE A 215 10.28 12.98 8.88
CA PHE A 215 9.65 14.30 8.97
C PHE A 215 9.79 14.97 10.33
N LYS A 216 10.59 14.42 11.26
CA LYS A 216 10.71 14.93 12.64
C LYS A 216 11.05 16.42 12.76
N ASN A 217 11.69 16.99 11.73
CA ASN A 217 12.09 18.41 11.67
C ASN A 217 11.34 19.21 10.58
N GLU A 218 10.39 18.60 9.88
CA GLU A 218 9.65 19.24 8.78
C GLU A 218 8.32 19.81 9.29
N ARG A 219 8.18 21.14 9.25
CA ARG A 219 7.00 21.86 9.74
C ARG A 219 5.97 22.14 8.63
N ARG A 220 6.35 22.04 7.36
CA ARG A 220 5.46 22.24 6.22
C ARG A 220 4.52 21.04 6.07
N THR A 221 3.41 21.24 5.37
CA THR A 221 2.47 20.17 5.01
C THR A 221 3.15 19.18 4.07
N VAL A 222 3.24 17.91 4.46
CA VAL A 222 3.82 16.80 3.63
C VAL A 222 2.82 15.69 3.34
N TYR A 223 1.75 15.59 4.13
CA TYR A 223 0.62 14.70 3.86
C TYR A 223 -0.47 15.43 3.07
N ARG A 224 -1.25 14.70 2.27
CA ARG A 224 -2.36 15.24 1.47
C ARG A 224 -3.73 14.72 1.87
N ASP A 225 -3.80 13.73 2.75
CA ASP A 225 -5.05 13.14 3.23
C ASP A 225 -4.89 12.49 4.61
N ASN A 226 -6.02 12.12 5.19
CA ASN A 226 -6.11 11.41 6.47
C ASN A 226 -5.89 9.88 6.35
N CYS A 227 -5.22 9.42 5.30
CA CYS A 227 -4.89 8.01 5.14
C CYS A 227 -3.39 7.82 5.39
N CYS A 228 -2.57 8.07 4.37
CA CYS A 228 -1.11 8.03 4.48
C CYS A 228 -0.40 8.69 3.30
N HIS A 229 -1.11 9.32 2.36
CA HIS A 229 -0.47 9.73 1.11
C HIS A 229 0.33 11.02 1.31
N LEU A 230 1.53 11.00 0.76
CA LEU A 230 2.41 12.16 0.72
C LEU A 230 2.03 13.06 -0.46
N ASN A 231 2.18 14.37 -0.28
CA ASN A 231 2.18 15.34 -1.37
C ASN A 231 3.53 15.33 -2.10
N ALA A 232 3.73 16.26 -3.04
CA ALA A 232 4.99 16.35 -3.80
C ALA A 232 6.21 16.54 -2.88
N LEU A 233 6.14 17.46 -1.91
CA LEU A 233 7.22 17.72 -0.95
C LEU A 233 7.53 16.50 -0.09
N GLY A 234 6.49 15.82 0.43
CA GLY A 234 6.68 14.62 1.23
C GLY A 234 7.38 13.50 0.45
N ASN A 235 7.00 13.29 -0.81
CA ASN A 235 7.66 12.32 -1.67
C ASN A 235 9.10 12.73 -1.99
N GLU A 236 9.37 14.02 -2.25
CA GLU A 236 10.73 14.53 -2.51
C GLU A 236 11.67 14.28 -1.33
N ILE A 237 11.22 14.58 -0.11
CA ILE A 237 11.98 14.32 1.12
C ILE A 237 12.20 12.81 1.30
N LEU A 238 11.15 11.99 1.19
CA LEU A 238 11.27 10.53 1.32
C LEU A 238 12.29 9.96 0.33
N LEU A 239 12.23 10.36 -0.93
CA LEU A 239 13.18 9.91 -1.94
C LEU A 239 14.61 10.39 -1.64
N SER A 240 14.78 11.64 -1.22
CA SER A 240 16.09 12.19 -0.86
C SER A 240 16.73 11.43 0.30
N GLU A 241 15.96 11.14 1.34
CA GLU A 241 16.41 10.36 2.51
C GLU A 241 16.79 8.93 2.12
N ILE A 242 16.02 8.28 1.25
CA ILE A 242 16.37 6.95 0.70
C ILE A 242 17.68 7.02 -0.08
N PHE A 243 17.86 8.02 -0.94
CA PHE A 243 19.08 8.18 -1.74
C PHE A 243 20.29 8.47 -0.86
N GLU A 244 20.15 9.32 0.15
CA GLU A 244 21.23 9.62 1.09
C GLU A 244 21.61 8.37 1.89
N LYS A 245 20.61 7.69 2.46
CA LYS A 245 20.79 6.47 3.26
C LYS A 245 21.51 5.35 2.52
N PHE A 246 21.24 5.20 1.22
CA PHE A 246 21.80 4.12 0.40
C PHE A 246 22.74 4.62 -0.71
N SER A 247 23.32 5.82 -0.53
CA SER A 247 24.10 6.49 -1.58
C SER A 247 25.25 5.65 -2.13
N ASP A 248 25.97 4.94 -1.27
CA ASP A 248 27.07 4.05 -1.67
C ASP A 248 26.61 2.90 -2.57
N LYS A 249 25.40 2.39 -2.32
CA LYS A 249 24.81 1.30 -3.11
C LYS A 249 24.39 1.77 -4.50
N PHE A 250 23.80 2.96 -4.59
CA PHE A 250 23.47 3.56 -5.88
C PHE A 250 24.73 3.86 -6.68
N LYS A 251 25.76 4.42 -6.03
CA LYS A 251 27.06 4.71 -6.67
C LYS A 251 27.73 3.44 -7.18
N SER A 252 27.75 2.36 -6.40
CA SER A 252 28.39 1.11 -6.81
C SER A 252 27.77 0.56 -8.10
N LYS A 253 26.43 0.61 -8.24
CA LYS A 253 25.74 0.16 -9.46
C LYS A 253 25.90 1.09 -10.66
N LEU A 254 26.10 2.38 -10.43
CA LEU A 254 26.39 3.33 -11.51
C LEU A 254 27.83 3.22 -12.01
N SER A 255 28.78 2.79 -11.17
CA SER A 255 30.19 2.58 -11.57
C SER A 255 30.46 1.23 -12.25
N GLU A 256 29.55 0.27 -12.12
CA GLU A 256 29.64 -1.06 -12.75
C GLU A 256 29.28 -1.04 -14.26
N LYS A 257 28.76 0.07 -14.79
CA LYS A 257 28.34 0.25 -16.18
C LYS A 257 29.13 1.37 -16.84
#